data_AF-A0A841Y9F1-F1
#
_entry.id   AF-A0A841Y9F1-F1
#
_cell.length_a   1.000
_cell.length_b   1.000
_cell.length_c   1.000
_cell.angle_alpha   90.00
_cell.angle_beta   90.00
_cell.angle_gamma   90.00
#
_symmetry.space_group_name_H-M   'P 1'
#
loop_
_entity.id
_entity.type
_entity.pdbx_description
1 polymer ?
#
loop_
_entity_poly.entity_id
_entity_poly.type
_entity_poly.pdbx_seq_one_letter_code
_entity_poly.pdbx_strand_id
1 'polypeptide(L)' 'MGSYTKPVLTYHDQAKLLEERGMLFENIEEAASFLKNVSYYRFSGYFFNFYEKGKN' A
#
# COMPACT_ATOMS: atom_id res chain seq x y z
N MET A 1 13.37 9.82 -21.27
CA MET A 1 13.32 8.93 -20.09
C MET A 1 12.80 9.77 -18.93
N GLY A 2 11.55 9.59 -18.51
CA GLY A 2 11.02 10.36 -17.38
C GLY A 2 11.64 9.84 -16.08
N SER A 3 12.33 10.69 -15.33
CA SER A 3 12.85 10.33 -14.01
C SER A 3 11.69 10.00 -13.09
N TYR A 4 11.75 8.86 -12.41
CA TYR A 4 10.77 8.50 -11.39
C TYR A 4 10.95 9.41 -10.18
N THR A 5 10.05 10.38 -9.99
CA THR A 5 10.15 11.42 -8.94
C THR A 5 9.39 11.09 -7.67
N LYS A 6 8.70 9.95 -7.60
CA LYS A 6 7.91 9.62 -6.40
C LYS A 6 8.86 9.37 -5.22
N PRO A 7 8.67 10.08 -4.10
CA PRO A 7 9.51 9.88 -2.92
C PRO A 7 9.30 8.47 -2.38
N VAL A 8 10.38 7.88 -1.84
CA VAL A 8 10.29 6.62 -1.11
C VAL A 8 9.56 6.87 0.20
N LEU A 9 8.46 6.14 0.42
CA LEU A 9 7.67 6.22 1.65
C LEU A 9 8.25 5.28 2.71
N THR A 10 8.27 5.71 3.98
CA THR A 10 8.56 4.82 5.11
C THR A 10 7.43 3.79 5.29
N TYR A 11 7.64 2.73 6.06
CA TYR A 11 6.57 1.74 6.31
C TYR A 11 5.36 2.33 7.03
N HIS A 12 5.60 3.30 7.93
CA HIS A 12 4.53 4.02 8.60
C HIS A 12 3.76 4.93 7.63
N ASP A 13 4.44 5.63 6.73
CA ASP A 13 3.78 6.42 5.69
C ASP A 13 3.00 5.55 4.69
N GLN A 14 3.50 4.33 4.40
CA GLN A 14 2.78 3.36 3.60
C GLN A 14 1.49 2.88 4.30
N ALA A 15 1.53 2.66 5.61
CA ALA A 15 0.35 2.31 6.40
C ALA A 15 -0.69 3.45 6.40
N LYS A 16 -0.25 4.69 6.64
CA LYS A 16 -1.11 5.89 6.54
C LYS A 16 -1.77 6.01 5.17
N LEU A 17 -0.99 5.83 4.10
CA LEU A 17 -1.52 5.88 2.73
C LEU A 17 -2.61 4.83 2.48
N LEU A 18 -2.49 3.64 3.08
CA LEU A 18 -3.51 2.60 2.98
C LEU A 18 -4.79 3.00 3.74
N GLU A 19 -4.65 3.55 4.94
CA GLU A 19 -5.78 4.08 5.73
C GLU A 19 -6.53 5.19 5.00
N GLU A 20 -5.80 6.17 4.44
CA GLU A 20 -6.36 7.26 3.63
C GLU A 20 -7.13 6.75 2.39
N ARG A 21 -6.76 5.56 1.89
CA ARG A 21 -7.44 4.90 0.77
C ARG A 21 -8.61 4.01 1.20
N GLY A 22 -8.95 4.02 2.48
CA GLY A 22 -10.08 3.28 3.05
C GLY A 22 -9.72 1.87 3.55
N MET A 23 -8.44 1.53 3.67
CA MET A 23 -8.06 0.30 4.35
C MET A 23 -8.26 0.45 5.86
N LEU A 24 -8.98 -0.48 6.47
CA LEU A 24 -9.24 -0.49 7.91
C LEU A 24 -8.24 -1.42 8.61
N PHE A 25 -7.62 -0.93 9.68
CA PHE A 25 -6.80 -1.73 10.59
C PHE A 25 -6.89 -1.12 12.00
N GLU A 26 -6.69 -1.94 13.03
CA GLU A 26 -6.87 -1.52 14.43
C GLU A 26 -5.68 -0.71 14.97
N ASN A 27 -4.48 -0.98 14.46
CA ASN A 27 -3.24 -0.38 14.94
C ASN A 27 -2.28 -0.10 13.77
N ILE A 28 -1.93 1.17 13.60
CA ILE A 28 -1.06 1.62 12.50
C ILE A 28 0.39 1.13 12.63
N GLU A 29 0.89 0.94 13.85
CA GLU A 29 2.25 0.46 14.09
C GLU A 29 2.40 -1.03 13.75
N GLU A 30 1.33 -1.80 14.00
CA GLU A 30 1.26 -3.19 13.60
C GLU A 30 1.15 -3.32 12.08
N ALA A 31 0.33 -2.48 11.43
CA ALA A 31 0.25 -2.41 9.97
C ALA A 31 1.61 -2.06 9.35
N ALA A 32 2.34 -1.08 9.89
CA ALA A 32 3.68 -0.72 9.44
C ALA A 32 4.68 -1.88 9.64
N SER A 33 4.63 -2.57 10.77
CA SER A 33 5.46 -3.75 11.06
C SER A 33 5.14 -4.91 10.12
N PHE A 34 3.87 -5.12 9.77
CA PHE A 34 3.46 -6.08 8.76
C PHE A 34 4.03 -5.72 7.38
N LEU A 35 3.92 -4.46 6.95
CA LEU A 35 4.45 -3.97 5.67
C LEU A 35 5.97 -4.07 5.60
N LYS A 36 6.68 -3.94 6.73
CA LYS A 36 8.12 -4.19 6.81
C LYS A 36 8.49 -5.63 6.44
N ASN A 37 7.68 -6.60 6.88
CA ASN A 37 7.94 -8.02 6.62
C ASN A 37 7.46 -8.47 5.23
N VAL A 38 6.29 -7.98 4.79
CA VAL A 38 5.65 -8.42 3.53
C VAL A 38 6.07 -7.56 2.32
N SER A 39 6.55 -6.34 2.56
CA SER A 39 6.71 -5.25 1.58
C SER A 39 5.38 -4.76 1.01
N TYR A 40 5.15 -3.44 1.08
CA TYR A 40 3.97 -2.78 0.51
C TYR A 40 3.75 -3.12 -0.96
N TYR A 41 4.81 -3.23 -1.77
CA TYR A 41 4.66 -3.53 -3.19
C TYR A 41 4.03 -4.92 -3.42
N ARG A 42 4.53 -5.95 -2.72
CA ARG A 42 3.99 -7.32 -2.82
C ARG A 42 2.57 -7.38 -2.27
N PHE A 43 2.35 -6.74 -1.12
CA PHE A 43 1.03 -6.70 -0.51
C PHE A 43 -0.01 -6.07 -1.44
N SER A 44 0.33 -4.93 -2.04
CA SER A 44 -0.55 -4.22 -2.98
C SER A 44 -0.89 -5.06 -4.23
N GLY A 45 0.01 -5.96 -4.64
CA GLY A 45 -0.18 -6.85 -5.77
C GLY A 45 -1.28 -7.89 -5.55
N TYR A 46 -1.53 -8.33 -4.32
CA TYR A 46 -2.60 -9.30 -4.03
C TYR A 46 -3.99 -8.72 -4.34
N PHE A 47 -4.16 -7.40 -4.25
CA PHE A 47 -5.42 -6.74 -4.59
C PHE A 47 -5.70 -6.73 -6.09
N PHE A 48 -4.70 -7.02 -6.93
CA PHE A 48 -4.85 -6.90 -8.37
C PHE A 48 -5.97 -7.78 -8.94
N ASN A 49 -6.17 -8.97 -8.34
CA ASN A 49 -7.24 -9.89 -8.73
C ASN A 49 -8.65 -9.43 -8.32
N PHE A 50 -8.74 -8.46 -7.40
CA PHE A 50 -10.00 -7.94 -6.88
C PHE A 50 -10.39 -6.59 -7.48
N TYR A 51 -9.49 -5.94 -8.24
CA TYR A 51 -9.91 -4.78 -9.02
C TYR A 51 -10.93 -5.24 -10.06
N GLU A 52 -12.11 -4.65 -10.05
CA GLU A 52 -13.02 -4.78 -11.18
C GLU A 52 -12.28 -4.27 -12.42
N LYS A 53 -12.16 -5.13 -13.43
CA LYS A 53 -11.88 -4.63 -14.78
C LYS A 53 -13.05 -3.71 -15.09
N GLY A 54 -12.80 -2.40 -15.06
CA GLY A 54 -13.80 -1.40 -15.40
C GLY A 54 -14.55 -1.88 -16.63
N LYS A 55 -15.87 -2.02 -16.51
CA LYS A 55 -16.75 -2.22 -17.68
C LYS A 55 -16.41 -1.11 -18.67
N ASN A 56 -15.72 -1.46 -19.75
CA ASN A 56 -15.70 -0.67 -20.98
C ASN A 56 -16.88 -1.14 -21.82
#